data_AF-A0A1H3M579-F1
#
_entry.id   AF-A0A1H3M579-F1
#
_cell.length_a   1.000
_cell.length_b   1.000
_cell.length_c   1.000
_cell.angle_alpha   90.00
_cell.angle_beta   90.00
_cell.angle_gamma   90.00
#
_symmetry.space_group_name_H-M   'P 1'
#
loop_
_entity.id
_entity.type
_entity.pdbx_description
1 polymer ?
#
loop_
_entity_poly.entity_id
_entity_poly.type
_entity_poly.pdbx_seq_one_letter_code
_entity_poly.pdbx_strand_id
1 'polypeptide(L)'
;MHNDSLHAPCAPQQNHLLATLPAEVRKRLYPHLELVPLPLGLTLCGPDCTLNHVYFPADAIVSLLYVTMNGGSTEIALVGNDGIVGVSLFMGGNSMPQQSVVQSAGHAYRLDGRLLMQEFEHVAAVTHLLLRYTQALLTQIGQTAVCNRYHSVEHGTATLPLAPVKPRSLAIE
;
A
#
# COMPACT_ATOMS: atom_id res chain seq x y z
N MET A 1 11.25 -1.73 -33.95
CA MET A 1 9.79 -1.54 -33.82
C MET A 1 9.37 -2.24 -32.54
N HIS A 2 9.52 -1.57 -31.39
CA HIS A 2 9.01 -2.09 -30.12
C HIS A 2 7.56 -1.63 -30.00
N ASN A 3 6.70 -2.61 -29.75
CA ASN A 3 5.26 -2.51 -29.72
C ASN A 3 4.84 -1.71 -28.48
N ASP A 4 4.55 -0.42 -28.64
CA ASP A 4 3.83 0.38 -27.65
C ASP A 4 2.39 -0.15 -27.57
N SER A 5 2.21 -1.21 -26.79
CA SER A 5 0.90 -1.60 -26.30
C SER A 5 0.36 -0.43 -25.47
N LEU A 6 -0.48 0.40 -26.07
CA LEU A 6 -1.26 1.43 -25.40
C LEU A 6 -2.05 0.76 -24.27
N HIS A 7 -1.49 0.77 -23.05
CA HIS A 7 -2.27 0.55 -21.85
C HIS A 7 -3.35 1.63 -21.84
N ALA A 8 -4.61 1.22 -21.70
CA ALA A 8 -5.72 2.15 -21.51
C ALA A 8 -5.34 3.14 -20.38
N PRO A 9 -5.72 4.43 -20.48
CA PRO A 9 -5.41 5.38 -19.43
C PRO A 9 -5.95 4.83 -18.11
N CYS A 10 -5.03 4.56 -17.17
CA CYS A 10 -5.40 3.96 -15.90
C CYS A 10 -6.36 4.90 -15.20
N ALA A 11 -7.60 4.48 -14.93
CA ALA A 11 -8.60 5.32 -14.28
C ALA A 11 -8.42 5.32 -12.75
N PRO A 12 -8.75 6.40 -12.02
CA PRO A 12 -8.59 6.44 -10.55
C PRO A 12 -9.33 5.30 -9.83
N GLN A 13 -10.41 4.81 -10.43
CA GLN A 13 -11.24 3.73 -9.91
C GLN A 13 -10.58 2.34 -9.97
N GLN A 14 -9.45 2.19 -10.66
CA GLN A 14 -8.68 0.95 -10.62
C GLN A 14 -8.04 0.73 -9.24
N ASN A 15 -7.80 1.80 -8.49
CA ASN A 15 -7.50 1.67 -7.08
C ASN A 15 -8.79 1.51 -6.26
N HIS A 16 -8.94 0.37 -5.56
CA HIS A 16 -10.17 0.03 -4.84
C HIS A 16 -10.43 0.96 -3.66
N LEU A 17 -9.41 1.52 -3.00
CA LEU A 17 -9.61 2.52 -1.94
C LEU A 17 -10.23 3.80 -2.52
N LEU A 18 -9.66 4.32 -3.62
CA LEU A 18 -10.21 5.49 -4.30
C LEU A 18 -11.64 5.23 -4.81
N ALA A 19 -11.90 4.05 -5.38
CA ALA A 19 -13.21 3.66 -5.86
C ALA A 19 -14.28 3.61 -4.75
N THR A 20 -13.87 3.24 -3.52
CA THR A 20 -14.75 3.09 -2.35
C THR A 20 -15.07 4.43 -1.67
N LEU A 21 -14.35 5.51 -1.99
CA LEU A 21 -14.61 6.82 -1.42
C LEU A 21 -16.05 7.30 -1.73
N PRO A 22 -16.73 7.97 -0.77
CA PRO A 22 -18.03 8.59 -1.01
C PRO A 22 -17.99 9.55 -2.20
N ALA A 23 -19.10 9.64 -2.95
CA ALA A 23 -19.15 10.47 -4.16
C ALA A 23 -18.74 11.93 -3.93
N GLU A 24 -19.14 12.53 -2.81
CA GLU A 24 -18.78 13.91 -2.46
C GLU A 24 -17.29 14.09 -2.15
N VAL A 25 -16.65 13.07 -1.56
CA VAL A 25 -15.21 13.06 -1.31
C VAL A 25 -14.47 12.92 -2.64
N ARG A 26 -14.93 12.02 -3.53
CA ARG A 26 -14.35 11.86 -4.88
C ARG A 26 -14.41 13.17 -5.66
N LYS A 27 -15.53 13.90 -5.62
CA LYS A 27 -15.65 15.21 -6.28
C LYS A 27 -14.60 16.22 -5.81
N ARG A 28 -14.20 16.16 -4.53
CA ARG A 28 -13.18 17.05 -3.96
C ARG A 28 -11.76 16.57 -4.25
N LEU A 29 -11.48 15.27 -4.13
CA LEU A 29 -10.12 14.74 -4.27
C LEU A 29 -9.71 14.48 -5.73
N TYR A 30 -10.60 14.00 -6.59
CA TYR A 30 -10.26 13.55 -7.95
C TYR A 30 -9.64 14.65 -8.83
N PRO A 31 -10.08 15.93 -8.76
CA PRO A 31 -9.42 17.01 -9.50
C PRO A 31 -7.96 17.25 -9.12
N HIS A 32 -7.52 16.76 -7.96
CA HIS A 32 -6.14 16.90 -7.46
C HIS A 32 -5.31 15.62 -7.60
N LEU A 33 -5.87 14.57 -8.20
CA LEU A 33 -5.15 13.33 -8.46
C LEU A 33 -4.24 13.48 -9.68
N GLU A 34 -2.99 13.08 -9.50
CA GLU A 34 -1.99 13.09 -10.57
C GLU A 34 -1.59 11.66 -10.91
N LEU A 35 -1.81 11.24 -12.15
CA LEU A 35 -1.30 9.95 -12.61
C LEU A 35 0.22 10.04 -12.79
N VAL A 36 0.97 9.18 -12.09
CA VAL A 36 2.43 9.14 -12.15
C VAL A 36 2.93 7.74 -12.52
N PRO A 37 3.99 7.62 -13.35
CA PRO A 37 4.61 6.35 -13.62
C PRO A 37 5.39 5.86 -12.40
N LEU A 38 5.31 4.55 -12.15
CA LEU A 38 6.07 3.84 -11.14
C LEU A 38 7.01 2.83 -11.83
N PRO A 39 8.22 3.23 -12.23
CA PRO A 39 9.20 2.31 -12.79
C PRO A 39 9.73 1.33 -11.72
N LEU A 40 10.06 0.12 -12.15
CA LEU A 40 10.64 -0.92 -11.30
C LEU A 40 11.88 -0.39 -10.54
N GLY A 41 11.93 -0.65 -9.24
CA GLY A 41 13.04 -0.24 -8.36
C GLY A 41 12.97 1.21 -7.88
N LEU A 42 11.99 2.01 -8.32
CA LEU A 42 11.83 3.37 -7.80
C LEU A 42 11.54 3.35 -6.31
N THR A 43 12.31 4.11 -5.53
CA THR A 43 12.02 4.34 -4.11
C THR A 43 11.08 5.54 -3.98
N LEU A 44 9.85 5.31 -3.50
CA LEU A 44 8.85 6.35 -3.28
C LEU A 44 9.12 7.15 -2.00
N CYS A 45 9.65 6.48 -0.98
CA CYS A 45 10.11 7.10 0.26
C CYS A 45 11.20 6.25 0.90
N GLY A 46 12.26 6.91 1.37
CA GLY A 46 13.31 6.30 2.18
C GLY A 46 13.08 6.46 3.69
N PRO A 47 13.96 5.90 4.54
CA PRO A 47 13.83 5.92 6.00
C PRO A 47 13.77 7.33 6.63
N ASP A 48 14.36 8.34 5.97
CA ASP A 48 14.36 9.75 6.44
C ASP A 48 13.36 10.64 5.69
N CYS A 49 12.50 10.07 4.87
CA CYS A 49 11.60 10.85 4.01
C CYS A 49 10.29 11.20 4.74
N THR A 50 9.96 12.50 4.73
CA THR A 50 8.62 12.99 5.04
C THR A 50 7.78 12.89 3.78
N LEU A 51 6.93 11.87 3.68
CA LEU A 51 5.96 11.75 2.58
C LEU A 51 4.98 12.91 2.62
N ASN A 52 5.15 13.89 1.73
CA ASN A 52 4.16 14.96 1.52
C ASN A 52 2.99 14.50 0.64
N HIS A 53 3.14 13.34 -0.01
CA HIS A 53 2.14 12.77 -0.91
C HIS A 53 1.80 11.36 -0.49
N VAL A 54 0.60 10.93 -0.82
CA VAL A 54 0.22 9.53 -0.82
C VAL A 54 0.19 9.00 -2.25
N TYR A 55 0.37 7.70 -2.40
CA TYR A 55 0.31 7.02 -3.69
C TYR A 55 -0.71 5.88 -3.63
N PHE A 56 -1.61 5.86 -4.61
CA PHE A 56 -2.63 4.85 -4.82
C PHE A 56 -2.25 4.05 -6.08
N PRO A 57 -1.57 2.89 -5.97
CA PRO A 57 -1.23 2.08 -7.14
C PRO A 57 -2.49 1.73 -7.94
N ALA A 58 -2.38 1.73 -9.27
CA ALA A 58 -3.47 1.37 -10.17
C ALA A 58 -3.24 -0.02 -10.80
N ASP A 59 -2.02 -0.25 -11.27
CA ASP A 59 -1.53 -1.46 -11.95
C ASP A 59 -0.09 -1.81 -11.53
N ALA A 60 0.41 -1.19 -10.45
CA ALA A 60 1.74 -1.41 -9.89
C ALA A 60 1.69 -2.13 -8.53
N ILE A 61 2.83 -2.71 -8.12
CA ILE A 61 3.02 -3.28 -6.77
C ILE A 61 4.19 -2.57 -6.10
N VAL A 62 3.96 -2.06 -4.90
CA VAL A 62 4.98 -1.41 -4.06
C VAL A 62 5.27 -2.29 -2.85
N SER A 63 6.54 -2.63 -2.66
CA SER A 63 7.03 -3.32 -1.47
C SER A 63 7.36 -2.33 -0.36
N LEU A 64 6.90 -2.61 0.85
CA LEU A 64 7.29 -1.92 2.07
C LEU A 64 8.39 -2.73 2.74
N LEU A 65 9.55 -2.12 2.89
CA LEU A 65 10.75 -2.73 3.44
C LEU A 65 11.07 -2.11 4.80
N TYR A 66 11.34 -2.93 5.82
CA TYR A 66 11.95 -2.46 7.06
C TYR A 66 13.48 -2.46 6.91
N VAL A 67 14.11 -1.32 7.13
CA VAL A 67 15.57 -1.18 7.06
C VAL A 67 16.16 -1.40 8.45
N THR A 68 17.06 -2.38 8.57
CA THR A 68 17.72 -2.73 9.82
C THR A 68 18.96 -1.85 10.05
N MET A 69 19.41 -1.74 11.32
CA MET A 69 20.56 -0.89 11.68
C MET A 69 21.88 -1.25 10.97
N ASN A 70 22.01 -2.48 10.47
CA ASN A 70 23.16 -2.95 9.70
C ASN A 70 23.01 -2.72 8.18
N GLY A 71 22.00 -1.97 7.74
CA GLY A 71 21.77 -1.65 6.32
C GLY A 71 21.09 -2.76 5.51
N GLY A 72 20.71 -3.86 6.15
CA GLY A 72 19.83 -4.86 5.54
C GLY A 72 18.40 -4.33 5.39
N SER A 73 17.62 -4.97 4.52
CA SER A 73 16.20 -4.66 4.36
C SER A 73 15.39 -5.95 4.27
N THR A 74 14.25 -6.00 4.96
CA THR A 74 13.30 -7.11 4.89
C THR A 74 11.96 -6.59 4.41
N GLU A 75 11.35 -7.29 3.46
CA GLU A 75 9.97 -7.01 3.07
C GLU A 75 9.00 -7.34 4.21
N ILE A 76 8.16 -6.36 4.53
CA ILE A 76 7.16 -6.47 5.60
C ILE A 76 5.73 -6.45 5.07
N ALA A 77 5.49 -5.86 3.89
CA ALA A 77 4.18 -5.86 3.25
C ALA A 77 4.29 -5.47 1.77
N LEU A 78 3.20 -5.75 1.03
CA LEU A 78 3.00 -5.34 -0.35
C LEU A 78 1.75 -4.46 -0.44
N VAL A 79 1.84 -3.40 -1.24
CA VAL A 79 0.73 -2.48 -1.53
C VAL A 79 0.45 -2.51 -3.03
N GLY A 80 -0.73 -2.99 -3.40
CA GLY A 80 -1.23 -3.04 -4.77
C GLY A 80 -2.36 -2.05 -5.01
N ASN A 81 -3.22 -2.37 -5.98
CA ASN A 81 -4.36 -1.53 -6.35
C ASN A 81 -5.49 -1.52 -5.30
N ASP A 82 -5.40 -2.31 -4.26
CA ASP A 82 -6.30 -2.33 -3.11
C ASP A 82 -5.83 -1.44 -1.96
N GLY A 83 -4.68 -0.78 -2.11
CA GLY A 83 -4.01 -0.07 -1.03
C GLY A 83 -3.52 1.33 -1.34
N ILE A 84 -2.80 1.88 -0.37
CA ILE A 84 -2.21 3.21 -0.39
C ILE A 84 -0.83 3.18 0.29
N VAL A 85 0.14 3.86 -0.30
CA VAL A 85 1.45 4.15 0.29
C VAL A 85 1.39 5.52 0.95
N GLY A 86 1.87 5.62 2.19
CA GLY A 86 1.86 6.87 2.97
C GLY A 86 0.93 6.87 4.19
N VAL A 87 0.64 5.68 4.76
CA VAL A 87 -0.20 5.54 5.95
C VAL A 87 0.28 6.34 7.17
N SER A 88 1.59 6.65 7.24
CA SER A 88 2.18 7.45 8.30
C SER A 88 1.53 8.84 8.45
N LEU A 89 1.09 9.44 7.34
CA LEU A 89 0.51 10.79 7.30
C LEU A 89 -0.70 10.96 8.23
N PHE A 90 -1.55 9.95 8.33
CA PHE A 90 -2.77 10.00 9.15
C PHE A 90 -2.69 9.13 10.42
N MET A 91 -1.56 8.43 10.64
CA MET A 91 -1.30 7.67 11.86
C MET A 91 -0.61 8.50 12.96
N GLY A 92 -0.37 9.79 12.73
CA GLY A 92 0.26 10.69 13.71
C GLY A 92 1.77 10.48 13.87
N GLY A 93 2.39 9.64 13.04
CA GLY A 93 3.84 9.46 12.97
C GLY A 93 4.44 10.35 11.88
N ASN A 94 5.36 11.24 12.24
CA ASN A 94 6.06 12.09 11.27
C ASN A 94 6.92 11.30 10.25
N SER A 95 7.31 10.07 10.60
CA SER A 95 8.01 9.14 9.73
C SER A 95 7.75 7.70 10.19
N MET A 96 7.85 6.76 9.27
CA MET A 96 7.98 5.32 9.56
C MET A 96 9.36 4.88 9.05
N PRO A 97 10.12 4.05 9.80
CA PRO A 97 11.45 3.57 9.40
C PRO A 97 11.38 2.50 8.29
N GLN A 98 10.42 2.66 7.37
CA GLN A 98 10.20 1.78 6.25
C GLN A 98 10.57 2.50 4.96
N GLN A 99 11.21 1.77 4.05
CA GLN A 99 11.41 2.19 2.68
C GLN A 99 10.27 1.63 1.83
N SER A 100 9.77 2.41 0.87
CA SER A 100 8.79 1.93 -0.11
C SER A 100 9.43 1.88 -1.49
N VAL A 101 9.47 0.69 -2.09
CA VAL A 101 10.13 0.43 -3.38
C VAL A 101 9.18 -0.23 -4.35
N VAL A 102 9.12 0.24 -5.59
CA VAL A 102 8.32 -0.35 -6.65
C VAL A 102 8.88 -1.72 -7.01
N GLN A 103 8.09 -2.79 -6.82
CA GLN A 103 8.46 -4.18 -7.11
C GLN A 103 7.87 -4.67 -8.44
N SER A 104 6.72 -4.12 -8.85
CA SER A 104 6.16 -4.30 -10.19
C SER A 104 5.89 -2.93 -10.79
N ALA A 105 6.44 -2.69 -11.99
CA ALA A 105 6.26 -1.43 -12.70
C ALA A 105 4.79 -1.22 -13.10
N GLY A 106 4.39 0.05 -13.20
CA GLY A 106 3.05 0.46 -13.60
C GLY A 106 2.84 1.94 -13.32
N HIS A 107 1.69 2.27 -12.75
CA HIS A 107 1.24 3.61 -12.46
C HIS A 107 0.59 3.68 -11.08
N ALA A 108 0.57 4.90 -10.54
CA ALA A 108 -0.19 5.23 -9.36
C ALA A 108 -0.82 6.60 -9.51
N TYR A 109 -1.88 6.83 -8.75
CA TYR A 109 -2.41 8.15 -8.51
C TYR A 109 -1.74 8.76 -7.28
N ARG A 110 -1.09 9.90 -7.47
CA ARG A 110 -0.49 10.71 -6.42
C ARG A 110 -1.49 11.78 -5.96
N LEU A 111 -1.55 12.01 -4.65
CA LEU A 111 -2.36 13.06 -4.03
C LEU A 111 -1.53 13.77 -2.95
N ASP A 112 -1.68 15.09 -2.81
CA ASP A 112 -1.13 15.82 -1.67
C ASP A 112 -1.70 15.26 -0.36
N GLY A 113 -0.82 14.86 0.56
CA GLY A 113 -1.19 14.25 1.83
C GLY A 113 -2.09 15.13 2.69
N ARG A 114 -1.97 16.47 2.57
CA ARG A 114 -2.80 17.43 3.32
C ARG A 114 -4.26 17.36 2.90
N LEU A 115 -4.54 17.15 1.61
CA LEU A 115 -5.90 17.01 1.11
C LEU A 115 -6.54 15.72 1.65
N LEU A 116 -5.79 14.62 1.67
CA LEU A 116 -6.28 13.38 2.27
C LEU A 116 -6.52 13.54 3.78
N MET A 117 -5.60 14.21 4.49
CA MET A 117 -5.75 14.47 5.92
C MET A 117 -6.98 15.31 6.24
N GLN A 118 -7.29 16.34 5.45
CA GLN A 118 -8.52 17.13 5.63
C GLN A 118 -9.76 16.24 5.56
N GLU A 119 -9.84 15.35 4.57
CA GLU A 119 -10.95 14.40 4.46
C GLU A 119 -10.96 13.38 5.60
N PHE A 120 -9.79 12.91 6.04
CA PHE A 120 -9.65 11.99 7.16
C PHE A 120 -10.12 12.59 8.49
N GLU A 121 -9.89 13.88 8.72
CA GLU A 121 -10.27 14.58 9.96
C GLU A 121 -11.76 14.96 9.99
N HIS A 122 -12.36 15.22 8.82
CA HIS A 122 -13.72 15.80 8.74
C HIS A 122 -14.80 14.85 8.23
N VAL A 123 -14.42 13.75 7.56
CA VAL A 123 -15.38 12.82 6.94
C VAL A 123 -15.23 11.42 7.54
N ALA A 124 -16.12 11.07 8.47
CA ALA A 124 -16.09 9.80 9.19
C ALA A 124 -15.97 8.57 8.26
N ALA A 125 -16.66 8.57 7.11
CA ALA A 125 -16.58 7.48 6.14
C ALA A 125 -15.15 7.27 5.59
N VAL A 126 -14.39 8.35 5.37
CA VAL A 126 -12.99 8.30 4.93
C VAL A 126 -12.12 7.78 6.07
N THR A 127 -12.30 8.31 7.27
CA THR A 127 -11.60 7.85 8.49
C THR A 127 -11.76 6.34 8.68
N HIS A 128 -13.00 5.85 8.66
CA HIS A 128 -13.30 4.42 8.82
C HIS A 128 -12.67 3.56 7.71
N LEU A 129 -12.69 4.03 6.46
CA LEU A 129 -12.07 3.32 5.35
C LEU A 129 -10.56 3.19 5.53
N LEU A 130 -9.86 4.29 5.85
CA LEU A 130 -8.40 4.29 6.02
C LEU A 130 -7.97 3.49 7.25
N LEU A 131 -8.74 3.53 8.34
CA LEU A 131 -8.45 2.73 9.53
C LEU A 131 -8.65 1.22 9.27
N ARG A 132 -9.69 0.83 8.52
CA ARG A 132 -9.89 -0.58 8.12
C ARG A 132 -8.77 -1.08 7.22
N TYR A 133 -8.35 -0.26 6.26
CA TYR A 133 -7.18 -0.56 5.44
C TYR A 133 -5.91 -0.72 6.30
N THR A 134 -5.67 0.19 7.23
CA THR A 134 -4.52 0.13 8.14
C THR A 134 -4.53 -1.15 8.98
N GLN A 135 -5.69 -1.55 9.49
CA GLN A 135 -5.85 -2.82 10.21
C GLN A 135 -5.51 -4.03 9.32
N ALA A 136 -5.96 -4.03 8.06
CA ALA A 136 -5.63 -5.10 7.12
C ALA A 136 -4.11 -5.14 6.81
N LEU A 137 -3.49 -3.98 6.62
CA LEU A 137 -2.05 -3.85 6.40
C LEU A 137 -1.23 -4.35 7.61
N LEU A 138 -1.61 -3.96 8.83
CA LEU A 138 -0.97 -4.47 10.05
C LEU A 138 -1.13 -5.99 10.19
N THR A 139 -2.28 -6.53 9.78
CA THR A 139 -2.52 -7.99 9.76
C THR A 139 -1.58 -8.69 8.78
N GLN A 140 -1.40 -8.13 7.57
CA GLN A 140 -0.46 -8.64 6.56
C GLN A 140 0.99 -8.57 7.06
N ILE A 141 1.39 -7.49 7.73
CA ILE A 141 2.72 -7.36 8.34
C ILE A 141 2.93 -8.46 9.39
N GLY A 142 1.95 -8.68 10.26
CA GLY A 142 1.99 -9.76 11.26
C GLY A 142 2.13 -11.14 10.61
N GLN A 143 1.37 -11.42 9.55
CA GLN A 143 1.48 -12.67 8.79
C GLN A 143 2.86 -12.82 8.15
N THR A 144 3.40 -11.77 7.53
CA THR A 144 4.72 -11.76 6.91
C THR A 144 5.81 -12.03 7.94
N ALA A 145 5.73 -11.43 9.13
CA ALA A 145 6.68 -11.69 10.23
C ALA A 145 6.65 -13.14 10.72
N VAL A 146 5.45 -13.75 10.81
CA VAL A 146 5.28 -15.18 11.13
C VAL A 146 5.87 -16.04 10.02
N CYS A 147 5.49 -15.81 8.77
CA CYS A 147 6.00 -16.56 7.62
C CYS A 147 7.53 -16.49 7.51
N ASN A 148 8.13 -15.30 7.65
CA ASN A 148 9.58 -15.13 7.60
C ASN A 148 10.29 -15.92 8.71
N ARG A 149 9.68 -16.00 9.90
CA ARG A 149 10.24 -16.75 11.04
C ARG A 149 10.09 -18.27 10.87
N TYR A 150 8.98 -18.76 10.35
CA TYR A 150 8.74 -20.21 10.23
C TYR A 150 9.29 -20.80 8.92
N HIS A 151 9.29 -20.06 7.81
CA HIS A 151 9.90 -20.53 6.56
C HIS A 151 11.43 -20.40 6.52
N SER A 152 12.05 -19.51 7.30
CA SER A 152 13.52 -19.50 7.46
C SER A 152 14.04 -20.73 8.22
N VAL A 153 13.18 -21.47 8.93
CA VAL A 153 13.55 -22.70 9.65
C VAL A 153 13.44 -23.95 8.78
N GLU A 154 12.71 -23.88 7.65
CA GLU A 154 12.45 -25.04 6.77
C GLU A 154 13.46 -25.22 5.64
N HIS A 155 14.52 -24.41 5.57
CA HIS A 155 15.70 -24.71 4.75
C HIS A 155 16.63 -25.75 5.41
N GLY A 156 16.15 -26.41 6.47
CA GLY A 156 16.75 -27.59 7.08
C GLY A 156 15.69 -28.64 7.40
N THR A 157 15.59 -29.65 6.52
CA THR A 157 14.88 -30.93 6.69
C THR A 157 13.34 -30.93 6.64
N ALA A 158 12.82 -31.72 5.70
CA ALA A 158 11.41 -31.97 5.39
C ALA A 158 10.52 -32.27 6.63
N THR A 159 9.26 -31.80 6.62
CA THR A 159 8.03 -32.61 6.84
C THR A 159 6.73 -31.79 6.63
N LEU A 160 5.88 -32.28 5.71
CA LEU A 160 4.45 -32.03 5.43
C LEU A 160 3.92 -30.67 4.89
N PRO A 161 2.99 -30.69 3.91
CA PRO A 161 2.29 -29.50 3.44
C PRO A 161 1.17 -29.12 4.42
N LEU A 162 1.28 -27.97 5.08
CA LEU A 162 0.15 -27.37 5.78
C LEU A 162 -0.75 -26.66 4.77
N ALA A 163 -1.98 -27.16 4.65
CA ALA A 163 -3.04 -26.65 3.80
C ALA A 163 -3.38 -25.16 4.11
N PRO A 164 -3.91 -24.41 3.12
CA PRO A 164 -4.23 -22.99 3.29
C PRO A 164 -5.28 -22.78 4.39
N VAL A 165 -5.00 -21.84 5.31
CA VAL A 165 -5.96 -21.37 6.30
C VAL A 165 -7.04 -20.56 5.59
N LYS A 166 -8.24 -21.12 5.48
CA LYS A 166 -9.41 -20.45 4.91
C LYS A 166 -9.77 -19.23 5.78
N PRO A 167 -9.97 -18.03 5.20
CA PRO A 167 -10.37 -16.87 5.99
C PRO A 167 -11.75 -17.13 6.62
N ARG A 168 -11.86 -16.87 7.93
CA ARG A 168 -13.15 -16.85 8.62
C ARG A 168 -14.00 -15.74 8.00
N SER A 169 -15.10 -16.14 7.37
CA SER A 169 -16.17 -15.25 6.94
C SER A 169 -16.62 -14.43 8.16
N LEU A 170 -16.40 -13.11 8.16
CA LEU A 170 -17.12 -12.23 9.07
C LEU A 170 -18.58 -12.26 8.62
N ALA A 171 -19.41 -12.97 9.37
CA ALA A 171 -20.84 -12.70 9.36
C ALA A 171 -21.04 -11.27 9.87
N ILE A 172 -21.74 -10.49 9.06
CA ILE A 172 -22.27 -9.18 9.41
C ILE A 172 -23.56 -9.47 10.19
N GLU A 173 -23.61 -9.09 11.46
CA GLU A 173 -24.82 -8.68 12.17
C GLU A 173 -24.52 -7.37 12.91
#